data_AF-A0A7W0Y1I8-F1
#
_entry.id   AF-A0A7W0Y1I8-F1
#
_cell.length_a   1.000
_cell.length_b   1.000
_cell.length_c   1.000
_cell.angle_alpha   90.00
_cell.angle_beta   90.00
_cell.angle_gamma   90.00
#
_symmetry.space_group_name_H-M   'P 1'
#
loop_
_entity.id
_entity.type
_entity.pdbx_description
1 polymer ?
#
loop_
_entity_poly.entity_id
_entity_poly.type
_entity_poly.pdbx_seq_one_letter_code
_entity_poly.pdbx_strand_id
1 'polypeptide(L)'
;MAATVVVACSNSPSSVPVGTAPPVPSQAVSVDTTPPPKAASPSPSNVATPASPSPSIAATPAPIDTPEPEANVVVTQEVARFQQDYGTATLNYVVEVQNTGGAWANIHMFNQSYTVFSKAGDVLATGEFLYMFPAEIGPGEKGYFIESVNLPDGTKKDEIGKTEAQLSFEPSNGPASTFTFSNVKFKVSEFAATAIEVTGVVKNTSATEAPDATIGIVAFDANKKILGGFVDNDSKPIRANGSRGFR
;
A
#
# COMPACT_ATOMS: atom_id res chain seq x y z
N MET A 1 11.62 -16.38 -25.04
CA MET A 1 11.32 -16.47 -23.59
C MET A 1 9.82 -16.41 -23.40
N ALA A 2 9.27 -17.13 -22.43
CA ALA A 2 7.95 -16.83 -21.89
C ALA A 2 8.16 -15.89 -20.70
N ALA A 3 7.62 -14.68 -20.78
CA ALA A 3 7.60 -13.73 -19.67
C ALA A 3 6.19 -13.66 -19.10
N THR A 4 6.05 -13.74 -17.77
CA THR A 4 4.80 -13.28 -17.12
C THR A 4 4.96 -11.80 -16.83
N VAL A 5 3.91 -11.00 -17.06
CA VAL A 5 3.81 -9.66 -16.50
C VAL A 5 2.73 -9.69 -15.42
N VAL A 6 3.07 -9.28 -14.20
CA VAL A 6 2.06 -8.85 -13.22
C VAL A 6 1.91 -7.34 -13.40
N VAL A 7 0.67 -6.91 -13.57
CA VAL A 7 0.31 -5.49 -13.55
C VAL A 7 -0.49 -5.25 -12.28
N ALA A 8 -0.14 -4.21 -11.54
CA ALA A 8 -0.83 -3.80 -10.33
C ALA A 8 -1.02 -2.28 -10.36
N CYS A 9 -2.04 -1.78 -9.65
CA CYS A 9 -2.35 -0.36 -9.62
C CYS A 9 -2.61 0.07 -8.19
N SER A 10 -2.07 1.23 -7.82
CA SER A 10 -2.32 1.89 -6.55
C SER A 10 -2.88 3.28 -6.84
N ASN A 11 -3.74 3.73 -5.93
CA ASN A 11 -4.23 5.11 -5.91
C ASN A 11 -3.54 5.83 -4.77
N SER A 12 -2.85 6.94 -5.06
CA SER A 12 -2.20 7.73 -4.02
C SER A 12 -3.24 8.23 -3.01
N PRO A 13 -3.05 8.03 -1.68
CA PRO A 13 -3.90 8.68 -0.70
C PRO A 13 -3.69 10.19 -0.83
N SER A 14 -4.74 10.92 -1.23
CA SER A 14 -4.66 12.38 -1.36
C SER A 14 -4.18 12.98 -0.05
N SER A 15 -3.11 13.77 -0.10
CA SER A 15 -2.44 14.27 1.10
C SER A 15 -3.43 14.99 2.01
N VAL A 16 -3.56 14.49 3.25
CA VAL A 16 -4.44 15.10 4.25
C VAL A 16 -4.01 16.55 4.40
N PRO A 17 -4.91 17.54 4.19
CA PRO A 17 -4.53 18.94 4.23
C PRO A 17 -3.99 19.26 5.63
N VAL A 18 -2.74 19.68 5.70
CA VAL A 18 -2.08 20.08 6.95
C VAL A 18 -2.93 21.19 7.58
N GLY A 19 -3.58 20.85 8.69
CA GLY A 19 -4.51 21.74 9.36
C GLY A 19 -3.81 23.05 9.72
N THR A 20 -4.29 24.17 9.18
CA THR A 20 -3.80 25.50 9.54
C THR A 20 -3.96 25.70 11.04
N ALA A 21 -2.86 26.03 11.71
CA ALA A 21 -2.85 26.18 13.16
C ALA A 21 -3.92 27.20 13.59
N PRO A 22 -4.73 26.90 14.63
CA PRO A 22 -5.79 27.80 15.07
C PRO A 22 -5.18 29.12 15.55
N PRO A 23 -5.81 30.28 15.25
CA PRO A 23 -5.32 31.57 15.71
C PRO A 23 -5.35 31.65 17.24
N VAL A 24 -4.28 32.20 17.82
CA VAL A 24 -4.15 32.38 19.27
C VAL A 24 -5.27 33.28 19.80
N PRO A 25 -6.06 32.85 20.81
CA PRO A 25 -7.17 33.65 21.32
C PRO A 25 -6.66 34.85 22.13
N SER A 26 -7.17 36.04 21.80
CA SER A 26 -6.96 37.25 22.60
C SER A 26 -7.87 37.24 23.85
N GLN A 27 -7.47 37.96 24.90
CA GLN A 27 -8.09 37.82 26.23
C GLN A 27 -9.32 38.71 26.47
N ALA A 28 -10.36 38.04 26.99
CA ALA A 28 -11.30 38.47 28.03
C ALA A 28 -11.86 39.92 28.09
N VAL A 29 -13.19 40.01 28.04
CA VAL A 29 -13.99 40.81 28.99
C VAL A 29 -15.17 39.96 29.46
N SER A 30 -15.45 39.92 30.77
CA SER A 30 -16.55 39.15 31.37
C SER A 30 -17.75 40.05 31.70
N VAL A 31 -18.96 39.51 31.59
CA VAL A 31 -20.17 40.01 32.27
C VAL A 31 -20.93 38.82 32.84
N ASP A 32 -21.43 38.95 34.08
CA ASP A 32 -22.08 37.92 34.87
C ASP A 32 -23.59 38.16 35.01
N THR A 33 -24.40 37.08 34.99
CA THR A 33 -25.81 37.07 35.40
C THR A 33 -26.30 35.65 35.79
N THR A 34 -26.73 35.51 37.04
CA THR A 34 -27.50 34.37 37.62
C THR A 34 -28.74 34.91 38.37
N PRO A 35 -29.66 34.08 38.95
CA PRO A 35 -29.88 32.62 38.87
C PRO A 35 -31.12 32.33 37.98
N PRO A 36 -32.34 31.83 38.36
CA PRO A 36 -32.90 31.21 39.59
C PRO A 36 -33.27 29.69 39.46
N PRO A 37 -33.45 28.95 40.58
CA PRO A 37 -33.86 27.54 40.58
C PRO A 37 -35.39 27.32 40.63
N LYS A 38 -35.88 26.11 40.27
CA LYS A 38 -37.32 25.77 40.41
C LYS A 38 -37.65 24.28 40.67
N ALA A 39 -38.06 24.02 41.91
CA ALA A 39 -39.05 23.02 42.39
C ALA A 39 -38.90 21.52 42.05
N ALA A 40 -39.60 20.67 42.83
CA ALA A 40 -39.52 19.21 42.82
C ALA A 40 -40.91 18.54 42.95
N SER A 41 -40.92 17.20 43.13
CA SER A 41 -42.07 16.34 43.52
C SER A 41 -43.01 15.89 42.37
N PRO A 42 -43.74 14.75 42.48
CA PRO A 42 -43.66 13.64 43.45
C PRO A 42 -43.35 12.26 42.81
N SER A 43 -43.20 11.23 43.64
CA SER A 43 -43.14 9.81 43.22
C SER A 43 -44.49 9.10 43.39
N PRO A 44 -44.88 8.20 42.47
CA PRO A 44 -45.90 7.18 42.71
C PRO A 44 -45.28 5.77 42.83
N SER A 45 -45.34 5.18 44.03
CA SER A 45 -45.11 3.74 44.22
C SER A 45 -46.23 2.92 43.59
N ASN A 46 -45.95 1.76 42.99
CA ASN A 46 -46.97 0.73 42.79
C ASN A 46 -46.41 -0.70 42.66
N VAL A 47 -47.04 -1.61 43.42
CA VAL A 47 -47.16 -3.08 43.26
C VAL A 47 -45.95 -3.87 42.75
N ALA A 48 -45.36 -4.67 43.65
CA ALA A 48 -44.50 -5.79 43.26
C ALA A 48 -45.35 -7.01 42.82
N THR A 49 -45.14 -7.48 41.60
CA THR A 49 -45.75 -8.71 41.06
C THR A 49 -44.98 -9.95 41.55
N PRO A 50 -45.63 -11.07 41.91
CA PRO A 50 -44.94 -12.31 42.26
C PRO A 50 -44.07 -12.84 41.11
N ALA A 51 -42.83 -13.24 41.42
CA ALA A 51 -41.92 -13.79 40.43
C ALA A 51 -42.34 -15.21 40.00
N SER A 52 -42.48 -15.42 38.69
CA SER A 52 -42.63 -16.76 38.12
C SER A 52 -41.29 -17.51 38.18
N PRO A 53 -41.26 -18.84 38.45
CA PRO A 53 -40.01 -19.60 38.42
C PRO A 53 -39.43 -19.62 37.00
N SER A 54 -38.29 -18.95 36.82
CA SER A 54 -37.58 -18.92 35.54
C SER A 54 -37.06 -20.31 35.17
N PRO A 55 -37.20 -20.78 33.91
CA PRO A 55 -36.59 -22.02 33.48
C PRO A 55 -35.07 -21.91 33.58
N SER A 56 -34.43 -22.96 34.09
CA SER A 56 -32.96 -23.03 34.15
C SER A 56 -32.40 -23.24 32.74
N ILE A 57 -32.09 -22.14 32.07
CA ILE A 57 -31.34 -22.15 30.81
C ILE A 57 -29.94 -22.69 31.12
N ALA A 58 -29.57 -23.79 30.49
CA ALA A 58 -28.23 -24.34 30.60
C ALA A 58 -27.20 -23.30 30.15
N ALA A 59 -26.10 -23.15 30.89
CA ALA A 59 -25.13 -22.12 30.63
C ALA A 59 -24.55 -22.25 29.21
N THR A 60 -24.79 -21.24 28.36
CA THR A 60 -24.12 -21.10 27.08
C THR A 60 -22.61 -21.15 27.33
N PRO A 61 -21.83 -21.98 26.60
CA PRO A 61 -20.39 -21.94 26.69
C PRO A 61 -19.87 -20.52 26.46
N ALA A 62 -18.90 -20.09 27.26
CA ALA A 62 -18.21 -18.84 26.99
C ALA A 62 -17.61 -18.88 25.57
N PRO A 63 -17.59 -17.75 24.83
CA PRO A 63 -16.87 -17.68 23.57
C PRO A 63 -15.43 -18.15 23.76
N ILE A 64 -14.98 -19.07 22.91
CA ILE A 64 -13.56 -19.39 22.83
C ILE A 64 -12.91 -18.21 22.12
N ASP A 65 -12.06 -17.47 22.82
CA ASP A 65 -11.25 -16.39 22.25
C ASP A 65 -10.40 -16.96 21.11
N THR A 66 -10.93 -16.83 19.90
CA THR A 66 -10.25 -17.16 18.66
C THR A 66 -9.38 -15.95 18.36
N PRO A 67 -8.04 -16.09 18.29
CA PRO A 67 -7.16 -14.96 18.06
C PRO A 67 -7.57 -14.25 16.77
N GLU A 68 -7.68 -12.92 16.84
CA GLU A 68 -8.04 -12.11 15.69
C GLU A 68 -6.99 -12.30 14.58
N PRO A 69 -7.40 -12.45 13.31
CA PRO A 69 -6.44 -12.68 12.23
C PRO A 69 -5.49 -11.49 12.09
N GLU A 70 -4.21 -11.70 12.37
CA GLU A 70 -3.17 -10.68 12.21
C GLU A 70 -2.67 -10.61 10.76
N ALA A 71 -2.16 -9.45 10.35
CA ALA A 71 -1.43 -9.25 9.10
C ALA A 71 0.05 -9.63 9.28
N ASN A 72 0.64 -10.39 8.34
CA ASN A 72 2.05 -10.78 8.42
C ASN A 72 2.68 -10.83 7.02
N VAL A 73 3.43 -9.79 6.67
CA VAL A 73 4.00 -9.62 5.33
C VAL A 73 5.51 -9.90 5.34
N VAL A 74 5.95 -10.75 4.41
CA VAL A 74 7.36 -11.17 4.28
C VAL A 74 7.90 -10.88 2.89
N VAL A 75 9.19 -10.53 2.79
CA VAL A 75 9.91 -10.45 1.50
C VAL A 75 10.09 -11.86 0.95
N THR A 76 9.68 -12.07 -0.30
CA THR A 76 9.76 -13.37 -1.00
C THR A 76 10.75 -13.36 -2.17
N GLN A 77 10.97 -12.21 -2.80
CA GLN A 77 12.08 -11.99 -3.73
C GLN A 77 12.61 -10.56 -3.61
N GLU A 78 13.92 -10.41 -3.76
CA GLU A 78 14.58 -9.12 -3.89
C GLU A 78 15.51 -9.16 -5.12
N VAL A 79 15.38 -8.18 -6.02
CA VAL A 79 16.11 -8.15 -7.30
C VAL A 79 16.54 -6.72 -7.64
N ALA A 80 17.85 -6.48 -7.59
CA ALA A 80 18.49 -5.36 -8.26
C ALA A 80 19.02 -5.74 -9.64
N ARG A 81 18.87 -4.84 -10.61
CA ARG A 81 19.42 -4.93 -11.97
C ARG A 81 20.19 -3.67 -12.31
N PHE A 82 21.51 -3.79 -12.35
CA PHE A 82 22.37 -2.75 -12.91
C PHE A 82 22.02 -2.49 -14.38
N GLN A 83 21.73 -1.23 -14.66
CA GLN A 83 21.59 -0.64 -15.98
C GLN A 83 22.60 0.51 -16.09
N GLN A 84 23.08 0.77 -17.30
CA GLN A 84 23.90 1.94 -17.58
C GLN A 84 23.51 2.47 -18.94
N ASP A 85 23.15 3.75 -19.01
CA ASP A 85 22.78 4.43 -20.25
C ASP A 85 23.39 5.83 -20.29
N TYR A 86 23.95 6.20 -21.44
CA TYR A 86 24.72 7.43 -21.70
C TYR A 86 25.78 7.83 -20.65
N GLY A 87 26.22 6.89 -19.79
CA GLY A 87 27.20 7.07 -18.73
C GLY A 87 26.62 6.93 -17.32
N THR A 88 25.36 7.31 -17.12
CA THR A 88 24.63 7.21 -15.85
C THR A 88 24.44 5.75 -15.47
N ALA A 89 24.87 5.39 -14.25
CA ALA A 89 24.66 4.06 -13.67
C ALA A 89 23.41 4.07 -12.78
N THR A 90 22.52 3.09 -12.96
CA THR A 90 21.31 2.93 -12.13
C THR A 90 21.07 1.47 -11.77
N LEU A 91 20.30 1.24 -10.70
CA LEU A 91 19.69 -0.05 -10.42
C LEU A 91 18.17 0.05 -10.61
N ASN A 92 17.63 -0.75 -11.53
CA ASN A 92 16.21 -1.08 -11.43
C ASN A 92 16.05 -2.09 -10.29
N TYR A 93 15.35 -1.69 -9.25
CA TYR A 93 15.28 -2.41 -7.99
C TYR A 93 13.82 -2.79 -7.70
N VAL A 94 13.58 -4.08 -7.43
CA VAL A 94 12.25 -4.62 -7.17
C VAL A 94 12.28 -5.55 -5.97
N VAL A 95 11.33 -5.35 -5.06
CA VAL A 95 11.06 -6.24 -3.93
C VAL A 95 9.65 -6.79 -4.08
N GLU A 96 9.50 -8.11 -4.06
CA GLU A 96 8.22 -8.79 -3.96
C GLU A 96 7.98 -9.23 -2.52
N VAL A 97 6.87 -8.76 -1.95
CA VAL A 97 6.38 -9.19 -0.64
C VAL A 97 5.14 -10.06 -0.80
N GLN A 98 4.90 -10.94 0.17
CA GLN A 98 3.66 -11.71 0.25
C GLN A 98 3.07 -11.60 1.64
N ASN A 99 1.75 -11.37 1.72
CA ASN A 99 1.02 -11.46 2.97
C ASN A 99 0.73 -12.94 3.28
N THR A 100 1.27 -13.39 4.41
CA THR A 100 1.12 -14.75 4.96
C THR A 100 0.24 -14.79 6.21
N GLY A 101 -0.28 -13.63 6.63
CA GLY A 101 -1.24 -13.49 7.73
C GLY A 101 -2.69 -13.77 7.31
N GLY A 102 -3.60 -13.60 8.28
CA GLY A 102 -5.03 -13.80 8.11
C GLY A 102 -5.83 -12.52 7.77
N ALA A 103 -5.26 -11.33 7.96
CA ALA A 103 -5.89 -10.04 7.64
C ALA A 103 -5.15 -9.28 6.52
N TRP A 104 -5.81 -8.24 6.01
CA TRP A 104 -5.23 -7.32 5.02
C TRP A 104 -4.08 -6.50 5.60
N ALA A 105 -3.08 -6.21 4.77
CA ALA A 105 -1.94 -5.36 5.10
C ALA A 105 -1.85 -4.17 4.14
N ASN A 106 -1.67 -2.97 4.68
CA ASN A 106 -1.22 -1.80 3.93
C ASN A 106 0.30 -1.88 3.74
N ILE A 107 0.75 -1.80 2.48
CA ILE A 107 2.16 -1.73 2.11
C ILE A 107 2.57 -0.32 1.61
N HIS A 108 1.59 0.55 1.36
CA HIS A 108 1.82 1.96 0.98
C HIS A 108 1.98 2.82 2.24
N MET A 109 3.09 2.59 2.93
CA MET A 109 3.46 3.24 4.18
C MET A 109 4.56 4.30 3.96
N PHE A 110 4.76 5.19 4.93
CA PHE A 110 5.94 6.06 4.95
C PHE A 110 7.18 5.28 5.43
N ASN A 111 8.39 5.78 5.15
CA ASN A 111 9.69 5.21 5.56
C ASN A 111 10.05 3.84 4.93
N GLN A 112 9.36 3.42 3.85
CA GLN A 112 9.74 2.22 3.09
C GLN A 112 11.06 2.50 2.38
N SER A 113 12.17 1.96 2.89
CA SER A 113 13.50 2.44 2.56
C SER A 113 14.44 1.34 2.11
N TYR A 114 15.57 1.72 1.52
CA TYR A 114 16.57 0.78 1.04
C TYR A 114 18.00 1.30 1.18
N THR A 115 18.94 0.36 1.20
CA THR A 115 20.37 0.63 1.06
C THR A 115 20.97 -0.26 -0.04
N VAL A 116 21.85 0.32 -0.85
CA VAL A 116 22.66 -0.36 -1.87
C VAL A 116 24.11 -0.34 -1.43
N PHE A 117 24.77 -1.49 -1.42
CA PHE A 117 26.16 -1.63 -0.98
C PHE A 117 27.10 -1.98 -2.14
N SER A 118 28.37 -1.61 -2.01
CA SER A 118 29.48 -2.14 -2.81
C SER A 118 29.81 -3.57 -2.38
N LYS A 119 30.59 -4.30 -3.18
CA LYS A 119 31.16 -5.60 -2.76
C LYS A 119 32.20 -5.49 -1.63
N ALA A 120 32.75 -4.30 -1.40
CA ALA A 120 33.63 -4.03 -0.26
C ALA A 120 32.86 -3.66 1.03
N GLY A 121 31.54 -3.40 0.91
CA GLY A 121 30.65 -3.10 2.04
C GLY A 121 30.33 -1.62 2.23
N ASP A 122 30.86 -0.75 1.38
CA ASP A 122 30.53 0.69 1.38
C ASP A 122 29.08 0.92 0.95
N VAL A 123 28.46 2.00 1.43
CA VAL A 123 27.15 2.43 0.93
C VAL A 123 27.33 3.16 -0.41
N LEU A 124 26.69 2.66 -1.46
CA LEU A 124 26.63 3.29 -2.79
C LEU A 124 25.43 4.23 -2.92
N ALA A 125 24.28 3.83 -2.37
CA ALA A 125 23.05 4.63 -2.38
C ALA A 125 22.12 4.26 -1.22
N THR A 126 21.28 5.22 -0.80
CA THR A 126 20.18 5.04 0.15
C THR A 126 18.99 5.85 -0.34
N GLY A 127 17.77 5.37 -0.13
CA GLY A 127 16.57 6.13 -0.48
C GLY A 127 15.29 5.48 0.04
N GLU A 128 14.16 6.03 -0.40
CA GLU A 128 12.82 5.51 -0.13
C GLU A 128 12.21 4.99 -1.43
N PHE A 129 11.36 3.96 -1.34
CA PHE A 129 10.55 3.48 -2.45
C PHE A 129 9.40 4.43 -2.71
N LEU A 130 9.34 5.02 -3.89
CA LEU A 130 8.25 5.92 -4.29
C LEU A 130 7.05 5.17 -4.87
N TYR A 131 7.24 3.91 -5.31
CA TYR A 131 6.23 3.16 -6.05
C TYR A 131 5.93 1.79 -5.44
N MET A 132 4.70 1.63 -4.95
CA MET A 132 4.19 0.47 -4.22
C MET A 132 2.87 0.00 -4.82
N PHE A 133 2.76 -1.30 -5.16
CA PHE A 133 1.60 -1.84 -5.88
C PHE A 133 1.21 -3.28 -5.46
N PRO A 134 -0.10 -3.57 -5.25
CA PRO A 134 -1.16 -2.60 -4.94
C PRO A 134 -0.85 -1.86 -3.61
N ALA A 135 -1.68 -0.92 -3.19
CA ALA A 135 -1.48 -0.27 -1.89
C ALA A 135 -1.70 -1.22 -0.71
N GLU A 136 -2.62 -2.17 -0.86
CA GLU A 136 -3.08 -3.09 0.19
C GLU A 136 -3.17 -4.52 -0.36
N ILE A 137 -2.75 -5.53 0.43
CA ILE A 137 -2.68 -6.94 0.03
C ILE A 137 -3.37 -7.87 1.04
N GLY A 138 -4.22 -8.76 0.53
CA GLY A 138 -5.00 -9.71 1.33
C GLY A 138 -4.22 -11.00 1.63
N PRO A 139 -4.79 -11.91 2.45
CA PRO A 139 -4.17 -13.19 2.78
C PRO A 139 -3.75 -14.00 1.54
N GLY A 140 -2.45 -14.30 1.45
CA GLY A 140 -1.84 -15.01 0.32
C GLY A 140 -1.48 -14.12 -0.88
N GLU A 141 -1.92 -12.87 -0.94
CA GLU A 141 -1.64 -11.94 -2.04
C GLU A 141 -0.22 -11.37 -1.99
N LYS A 142 0.23 -10.84 -3.14
CA LYS A 142 1.58 -10.30 -3.34
C LYS A 142 1.57 -8.82 -3.65
N GLY A 143 2.51 -8.10 -3.04
CA GLY A 143 2.80 -6.70 -3.30
C GLY A 143 4.21 -6.50 -3.86
N TYR A 144 4.42 -5.36 -4.51
CA TYR A 144 5.66 -5.04 -5.21
C TYR A 144 6.10 -3.61 -4.91
N PHE A 145 7.35 -3.47 -4.50
CA PHE A 145 8.07 -2.21 -4.41
C PHE A 145 8.95 -2.10 -5.65
N ILE A 146 8.92 -0.96 -6.35
CA ILE A 146 9.67 -0.74 -7.60
C ILE A 146 10.40 0.60 -7.48
N GLU A 147 11.70 0.63 -7.80
CA GLU A 147 12.48 1.87 -7.81
C GLU A 147 13.57 1.90 -8.89
N SER A 148 13.98 3.11 -9.27
CA SER A 148 15.12 3.39 -10.14
C SER A 148 16.22 4.10 -9.37
N VAL A 149 17.06 3.33 -8.66
CA VAL A 149 18.13 3.88 -7.82
C VAL A 149 19.26 4.44 -8.67
N ASN A 150 19.54 5.74 -8.55
CA ASN A 150 20.74 6.34 -9.14
C ASN A 150 21.98 5.95 -8.33
N LEU A 151 23.07 5.60 -9.02
CA LEU A 151 24.36 5.25 -8.42
C LEU A 151 25.38 6.38 -8.60
N PRO A 152 26.49 6.41 -7.82
CA PRO A 152 27.58 7.35 -8.03
C PRO A 152 28.21 7.22 -9.43
N ASP A 153 28.65 8.34 -10.00
CA ASP A 153 29.27 8.38 -11.33
C ASP A 153 30.44 7.39 -11.47
N GLY A 154 30.45 6.64 -12.57
CA GLY A 154 31.49 5.65 -12.87
C GLY A 154 31.36 4.30 -12.16
N THR A 155 30.35 4.11 -11.29
CA THR A 155 30.05 2.82 -10.66
C THR A 155 29.79 1.73 -11.70
N LYS A 156 30.45 0.58 -11.58
CA LYS A 156 30.34 -0.54 -12.50
C LYS A 156 29.47 -1.67 -11.97
N LYS A 157 28.91 -2.46 -12.90
CA LYS A 157 28.09 -3.64 -12.61
C LYS A 157 28.74 -4.65 -11.67
N ASP A 158 30.06 -4.81 -11.75
CA ASP A 158 30.85 -5.74 -10.96
C ASP A 158 31.32 -5.17 -9.62
N GLU A 159 31.07 -3.89 -9.33
CA GLU A 159 31.32 -3.25 -8.03
C GLU A 159 30.10 -3.34 -7.10
N ILE A 160 28.89 -3.53 -7.64
CA ILE A 160 27.64 -3.70 -6.89
C ILE A 160 27.67 -4.98 -6.02
N GLY A 161 27.40 -4.81 -4.72
CA GLY A 161 27.29 -5.87 -3.72
C GLY A 161 25.84 -6.27 -3.46
N LYS A 162 25.46 -6.31 -2.18
CA LYS A 162 24.08 -6.57 -1.73
C LYS A 162 23.20 -5.31 -1.86
N THR A 163 21.90 -5.53 -1.98
CA THR A 163 20.87 -4.57 -1.60
C THR A 163 20.22 -5.04 -0.29
N GLU A 164 19.56 -4.13 0.42
CA GLU A 164 18.70 -4.43 1.58
C GLU A 164 17.48 -3.52 1.55
N ALA A 165 16.27 -4.10 1.61
CA ALA A 165 15.00 -3.39 1.74
C ALA A 165 14.50 -3.37 3.20
N GLN A 166 14.33 -2.18 3.75
CA GLN A 166 13.84 -1.93 5.11
C GLN A 166 12.36 -1.51 5.02
N LEU A 167 11.48 -2.50 5.14
CA LEU A 167 10.04 -2.37 4.91
C LEU A 167 9.25 -2.49 6.22
N SER A 168 8.07 -1.87 6.25
CA SER A 168 7.12 -1.95 7.37
C SER A 168 5.68 -1.94 6.88
N PHE A 169 4.78 -2.54 7.66
CA PHE A 169 3.41 -2.84 7.22
C PHE A 169 2.45 -2.64 8.39
N GLU A 170 1.27 -2.09 8.10
CA GLU A 170 0.17 -1.94 9.06
C GLU A 170 -1.04 -2.81 8.65
N PRO A 171 -1.84 -3.32 9.60
CA PRO A 171 -3.14 -3.93 9.28
C PRO A 171 -4.06 -2.94 8.55
N SER A 172 -4.89 -3.42 7.62
CA SER A 172 -5.87 -2.59 6.91
C SER A 172 -7.24 -3.26 6.79
N ASN A 173 -8.22 -2.52 6.26
CA ASN A 173 -9.58 -3.03 5.99
C ASN A 173 -9.74 -3.53 4.53
N GLY A 174 -8.66 -3.50 3.74
CA GLY A 174 -8.64 -3.87 2.33
C GLY A 174 -9.01 -2.73 1.36
N PRO A 175 -8.74 -2.93 0.06
CA PRO A 175 -8.64 -1.87 -0.94
C PRO A 175 -9.95 -1.12 -1.22
N ALA A 176 -9.91 0.20 -1.03
CA ALA A 176 -10.98 1.13 -1.42
C ALA A 176 -11.21 1.21 -2.95
N SER A 177 -10.28 0.66 -3.76
CA SER A 177 -10.46 0.45 -5.21
C SER A 177 -9.73 -0.80 -5.69
N THR A 178 -10.45 -1.64 -6.43
CA THR A 178 -9.94 -2.87 -7.04
C THR A 178 -9.77 -2.68 -8.54
N PHE A 179 -8.77 -3.34 -9.13
CA PHE A 179 -8.45 -3.20 -10.54
C PHE A 179 -8.32 -4.57 -11.22
N THR A 180 -8.71 -4.63 -12.49
CA THR A 180 -8.49 -5.79 -13.36
C THR A 180 -7.79 -5.35 -14.64
N PHE A 181 -6.93 -6.23 -15.19
CA PHE A 181 -6.11 -5.93 -16.36
C PHE A 181 -6.47 -6.87 -17.51
N SER A 182 -6.53 -6.32 -18.72
CA SER A 182 -6.93 -7.05 -19.92
C SER A 182 -6.12 -6.60 -21.13
N ASN A 183 -6.07 -7.45 -22.16
CA ASN A 183 -5.34 -7.19 -23.42
C ASN A 183 -3.85 -6.85 -23.23
N VAL A 184 -3.23 -7.28 -22.13
CA VAL A 184 -1.82 -7.01 -21.80
C VAL A 184 -0.91 -7.67 -22.83
N LYS A 185 -0.05 -6.86 -23.46
CA LYS A 185 0.89 -7.25 -24.53
C LYS A 185 2.22 -6.56 -24.30
N PHE A 186 3.29 -7.35 -24.26
CA PHE A 186 4.65 -6.84 -24.27
C PHE A 186 5.29 -7.02 -25.65
N LYS A 187 6.17 -6.08 -26.03
CA LYS A 187 7.10 -6.21 -27.17
C LYS A 187 8.48 -5.66 -26.78
N VAL A 188 9.53 -6.07 -27.48
CA VAL A 188 10.80 -5.31 -27.46
C VAL A 188 10.54 -3.95 -28.10
N SER A 189 11.12 -2.88 -27.55
CA SER A 189 10.94 -1.54 -28.13
C SER A 189 11.65 -1.40 -29.47
N GLU A 190 11.03 -0.66 -30.38
CA GLU A 190 11.63 -0.28 -31.66
C GLU A 190 12.72 0.80 -31.50
N PHE A 191 12.75 1.50 -30.36
CA PHE A 191 13.72 2.56 -30.07
C PHE A 191 14.98 2.04 -29.35
N ALA A 192 14.85 0.98 -28.55
CA ALA A 192 15.96 0.36 -27.82
C ALA A 192 15.78 -1.16 -27.73
N ALA A 193 16.70 -1.92 -28.33
CA ALA A 193 16.62 -3.38 -28.45
C ALA A 193 16.67 -4.16 -27.12
N THR A 194 16.94 -3.48 -26.01
CA THR A 194 16.94 -4.01 -24.64
C THR A 194 15.72 -3.58 -23.82
N ALA A 195 14.95 -2.59 -24.28
CA ALA A 195 13.76 -2.11 -23.60
C ALA A 195 12.51 -2.92 -23.97
N ILE A 196 11.51 -2.91 -23.09
CA ILE A 196 10.23 -3.60 -23.29
C ILE A 196 9.11 -2.55 -23.18
N GLU A 197 8.23 -2.49 -24.18
CA GLU A 197 6.99 -1.72 -24.14
C GLU A 197 5.84 -2.64 -23.70
N VAL A 198 4.97 -2.21 -22.78
CA VAL A 198 3.94 -3.07 -22.16
C VAL A 198 2.57 -2.39 -22.19
N THR A 199 1.87 -2.62 -23.29
CA THR A 199 0.52 -2.10 -23.50
C THR A 199 -0.56 -2.94 -22.85
N GLY A 200 -1.68 -2.32 -22.45
CA GLY A 200 -2.87 -3.03 -21.99
C GLY A 200 -4.04 -2.10 -21.68
N VAL A 201 -5.08 -2.65 -21.07
CA VAL A 201 -6.22 -1.91 -20.53
C VAL A 201 -6.40 -2.26 -19.05
N VAL A 202 -6.39 -1.26 -18.19
CA VAL A 202 -6.79 -1.37 -16.78
C VAL A 202 -8.25 -0.95 -16.63
N LYS A 203 -9.02 -1.73 -15.86
CA LYS A 203 -10.38 -1.41 -15.44
C LYS A 203 -10.43 -1.28 -13.92
N ASN A 204 -10.97 -0.17 -13.43
CA ASN A 204 -11.41 -0.07 -12.03
C ASN A 204 -12.73 -0.85 -11.88
N THR A 205 -12.77 -1.77 -10.93
CA THR A 205 -13.93 -2.64 -10.64
C THR A 205 -14.68 -2.24 -9.38
N SER A 206 -14.30 -1.15 -8.71
CA SER A 206 -14.99 -0.61 -7.55
C SER A 206 -16.06 0.43 -7.92
N ALA A 207 -16.88 0.81 -6.93
CA ALA A 207 -17.81 1.93 -7.01
C ALA A 207 -17.15 3.30 -6.70
N THR A 208 -15.85 3.31 -6.39
CA THR A 208 -15.05 4.50 -6.03
C THR A 208 -14.20 4.93 -7.22
N GLU A 209 -14.04 6.22 -7.47
CA GLU A 209 -13.04 6.71 -8.43
C GLU A 209 -11.64 6.65 -7.80
N ALA A 210 -10.66 6.19 -8.56
CA ALA A 210 -9.26 6.31 -8.24
C ALA A 210 -8.70 7.58 -8.93
N PRO A 211 -8.65 8.75 -8.27
CA PRO A 211 -8.27 10.01 -8.91
C PRO A 211 -6.81 10.06 -9.40
N ASP A 212 -5.91 9.28 -8.80
CA ASP A 212 -4.48 9.27 -9.12
C ASP A 212 -3.96 7.83 -9.22
N ALA A 213 -4.36 7.15 -10.29
CA ALA A 213 -4.12 5.72 -10.46
C ALA A 213 -2.82 5.45 -11.23
N THR A 214 -1.76 5.10 -10.50
CA THR A 214 -0.42 4.76 -11.05
C THR A 214 -0.35 3.25 -11.33
N ILE A 215 0.33 2.83 -12.40
CA ILE A 215 0.39 1.42 -12.83
C ILE A 215 1.82 0.88 -12.72
N GLY A 216 2.01 -0.12 -11.86
CA GLY A 216 3.24 -0.89 -11.74
C GLY A 216 3.22 -2.16 -12.59
N ILE A 217 4.35 -2.45 -13.24
CA ILE A 217 4.52 -3.52 -14.23
C ILE A 217 5.75 -4.34 -13.83
N VAL A 218 5.57 -5.56 -13.33
CA VAL A 218 6.68 -6.45 -12.93
C VAL A 218 6.81 -7.60 -13.92
N ALA A 219 8.00 -7.76 -14.48
CA ALA A 219 8.32 -8.80 -15.45
C ALA A 219 9.01 -10.00 -14.77
N PHE A 220 8.58 -11.21 -15.11
CA PHE A 220 9.10 -12.47 -14.57
C PHE A 220 9.55 -13.41 -15.67
N ASP A 221 10.54 -14.25 -15.38
CA ASP A 221 10.92 -15.37 -16.24
C ASP A 221 9.93 -16.55 -16.15
N ALA A 222 10.22 -17.62 -16.89
CA ALA A 222 9.41 -18.84 -16.89
C ALA A 222 9.38 -19.58 -15.53
N ASN A 223 10.33 -19.28 -14.63
CA ASN A 223 10.46 -19.86 -13.30
C ASN A 223 9.84 -18.97 -12.20
N LYS A 224 9.11 -17.91 -12.57
CA LYS A 224 8.57 -16.89 -11.67
C LYS A 224 9.63 -16.06 -10.92
N LYS A 225 10.86 -16.01 -11.44
CA LYS A 225 11.91 -15.11 -10.94
C LYS A 225 11.76 -13.71 -11.54
N ILE A 226 11.88 -12.68 -10.72
CA ILE A 226 11.80 -11.28 -11.19
C ILE A 226 12.96 -10.95 -12.14
N LEU A 227 12.61 -10.40 -13.30
CA LEU A 227 13.53 -9.86 -14.29
C LEU A 227 13.81 -8.38 -14.02
N GLY A 228 12.77 -7.61 -13.73
CA GLY A 228 12.79 -6.17 -13.42
C GLY A 228 11.35 -5.63 -13.28
N GLY A 229 11.21 -4.34 -13.02
CA GLY A 229 9.92 -3.68 -12.80
C GLY A 229 9.90 -2.25 -13.34
N PHE A 230 8.76 -1.80 -13.82
CA PHE A 230 8.57 -0.50 -14.48
C PHE A 230 7.28 0.15 -13.96
N VAL A 231 7.18 1.46 -14.13
CA VAL A 231 6.02 2.25 -13.69
C VAL A 231 5.55 3.14 -14.83
N ASP A 232 4.25 3.12 -15.09
CA ASP A 232 3.56 4.11 -15.92
C ASP A 232 3.70 5.49 -15.26
N ASN A 233 4.48 6.38 -15.89
CA ASN A 233 4.73 7.73 -15.39
C ASN A 233 3.59 8.73 -15.69
N ASP A 234 2.49 8.26 -16.28
CA ASP A 234 1.31 9.04 -16.67
C ASP A 234 0.11 8.72 -15.74
N SER A 235 0.32 8.95 -14.43
CA SER A 235 -0.67 8.79 -13.36
C SER A 235 -1.93 9.62 -13.65
N LYS A 236 -3.08 8.95 -13.76
CA LYS A 236 -4.33 9.54 -14.26
C LYS A 236 -5.55 8.94 -13.58
N PRO A 237 -6.67 9.68 -13.49
CA PRO A 237 -7.89 9.17 -12.87
C PRO A 237 -8.49 7.98 -13.62
N ILE A 238 -8.93 6.97 -12.87
CA ILE A 238 -9.78 5.88 -13.35
C ILE A 238 -11.08 5.89 -12.56
N ARG A 239 -12.11 6.49 -13.16
CA ARG A 239 -13.50 6.53 -12.68
C ARG A 239 -13.98 5.17 -12.18
N ALA A 240 -14.88 5.20 -11.19
CA ALA A 240 -15.64 4.03 -10.75
C ALA A 240 -16.20 3.23 -11.93
N ASN A 241 -16.01 1.91 -11.95
CA ASN A 241 -16.34 1.00 -13.05
C ASN A 241 -15.71 1.31 -14.43
N GLY A 242 -14.89 2.36 -14.55
CA GLY A 242 -14.27 2.85 -15.78
C GLY A 242 -12.97 2.13 -16.16
N SER A 243 -12.35 2.56 -17.27
CA SER A 243 -11.12 1.91 -17.77
C SER A 243 -10.23 2.91 -18.52
N ARG A 244 -8.90 2.72 -18.45
CA ARG A 244 -7.92 3.42 -19.31
C ARG A 244 -6.96 2.43 -19.99
N GLY A 245 -6.44 2.82 -21.15
CA GLY A 245 -5.28 2.15 -21.74
C GLY A 245 -3.99 2.58 -21.05
N PHE A 246 -2.96 1.75 -21.10
CA PHE A 246 -1.59 2.04 -20.67
C PHE A 246 -0.57 1.46 -21.68
N ARG A 247 0.70 1.88 -21.60
CA ARG A 247 1.79 1.52 -22.53
C ARG A 247 3.15 1.42 -21.83
#